data_AF-A0A6M0SKF5-F1
#
_entry.id   AF-A0A6M0SKF5-F1
#
_cell.length_a   1.000
_cell.length_b   1.000
_cell.length_c   1.000
_cell.angle_alpha   90.00
_cell.angle_beta   90.00
_cell.angle_gamma   90.00
#
_symmetry.space_group_name_H-M   'P 1'
#
loop_
_entity.id
_entity.type
_entity.pdbx_description
1 polymer ?
#
loop_
_entity_poly.entity_id
_entity_poly.type
_entity_poly.pdbx_seq_one_letter_code
_entity_poly.pdbx_strand_id
1 'polypeptide(L)'
;MRFSNIIYFCDCYLIMLDYEEELADIIGDFAKKETNEKIIHLKNECGEILDLDNIMKVEETKKIIINCADLDIEVDEMLEILECVYTNL
;
A
#
# COMPACT_ATOMS: atom_id res chain seq x y z
N MET A 1 2.97 -5.01 -13.89
CA MET A 1 2.37 -5.78 -12.77
C MET A 1 1.14 -5.00 -12.31
N ARG A 2 0.03 -5.65 -11.95
CA ARG A 2 -1.28 -4.97 -11.82
C ARG A 2 -1.36 -3.94 -10.68
N PHE A 3 -0.49 -4.00 -9.67
CA PHE A 3 -0.45 -3.04 -8.56
C PHE A 3 0.98 -2.62 -8.26
N SER A 4 1.69 -2.16 -9.29
CA SER A 4 3.12 -1.88 -9.19
C SER A 4 3.45 -0.73 -8.25
N ASN A 5 2.53 0.22 -8.06
CA ASN A 5 2.78 1.36 -7.16
C ASN A 5 2.53 0.97 -5.70
N ILE A 6 1.53 0.12 -5.42
CA ILE A 6 1.36 -0.47 -4.09
C ILE A 6 2.59 -1.29 -3.71
N ILE A 7 3.04 -2.19 -4.58
CA ILE A 7 4.23 -3.02 -4.30
C ILE A 7 5.46 -2.13 -4.09
N TYR A 8 5.64 -1.09 -4.92
CA TYR A 8 6.73 -0.13 -4.74
C TYR A 8 6.67 0.59 -3.40
N PHE A 9 5.49 1.08 -2.99
CA PHE A 9 5.30 1.70 -1.68
C PHE A 9 5.63 0.72 -0.55
N CYS A 10 5.14 -0.52 -0.66
CA CYS A 10 5.42 -1.59 0.28
C CYS A 10 6.92 -1.85 0.45
N ASP A 11 7.62 -2.09 -0.66
CA ASP A 11 9.04 -2.46 -0.67
C ASP A 11 9.98 -1.31 -0.27
N CYS A 12 9.61 -0.06 -0.58
CA CYS A 12 10.51 1.09 -0.42
C CYS A 12 10.21 1.96 0.81
N TYR A 13 8.96 2.01 1.25
CA TYR A 13 8.51 2.93 2.29
C TYR A 13 7.99 2.19 3.52
N LEU A 14 7.27 1.08 3.35
CA LEU A 14 6.68 0.34 4.47
C LEU A 14 7.71 -0.34 5.37
N ILE A 15 8.89 -0.66 4.84
CA ILE A 15 10.06 -1.08 5.63
C ILE A 15 10.47 -0.05 6.70
N MET A 16 10.02 1.20 6.59
CA MET A 16 10.28 2.24 7.60
C MET A 16 9.43 2.05 8.88
N LEU A 17 8.35 1.25 8.84
CA LEU A 17 7.56 0.92 10.04
C LEU A 17 8.40 0.23 11.13
N ASP A 18 9.40 -0.57 10.72
CA ASP A 18 10.32 -1.23 11.65
C ASP A 18 11.23 -0.25 12.43
N TYR A 19 11.24 1.03 12.05
CA TYR A 19 12.03 2.09 12.69
C TYR A 19 11.20 2.96 13.64
N GLU A 20 10.06 2.47 14.13
CA GLU A 20 9.12 3.18 15.02
C GLU A 20 8.43 4.41 14.38
N GLU A 21 8.43 4.52 13.04
CA GLU A 21 7.69 5.58 12.33
C GLU A 21 6.20 5.25 12.22
N GLU A 22 5.33 6.25 12.39
CA GLU A 22 3.89 6.09 12.18
C GLU A 22 3.59 5.98 10.68
N LEU A 23 2.63 5.12 10.30
CA LEU A 23 2.23 4.94 8.90
C LEU A 23 1.86 6.27 8.21
N ALA A 24 1.26 7.21 8.95
CA ALA A 24 0.93 8.54 8.44
C ALA A 24 2.17 9.35 8.04
N ASP A 25 3.27 9.23 8.79
CA ASP A 25 4.54 9.89 8.47
C ASP A 25 5.17 9.29 7.22
N ILE A 26 5.15 7.96 7.10
CA ILE A 26 5.64 7.23 5.92
C ILE A 26 4.86 7.64 4.65
N ILE A 27 3.53 7.74 4.74
CA ILE A 27 2.67 8.22 3.65
C ILE A 27 3.01 9.67 3.31
N GLY A 28 3.20 10.52 4.33
CA GLY A 28 3.60 11.91 4.14
C GLY A 28 4.96 12.05 3.46
N ASP A 29 5.90 11.17 3.78
CA ASP A 29 7.23 11.12 3.18
C ASP A 29 7.19 10.66 1.72
N PHE A 30 6.39 9.64 1.41
CA PHE A 30 6.10 9.24 0.03
C PHE A 30 5.53 10.42 -0.78
N ALA A 31 4.52 11.11 -0.24
CA ALA A 31 3.88 12.24 -0.92
C ALA A 31 4.81 13.44 -1.14
N LYS A 32 5.84 13.61 -0.31
CA LYS A 32 6.86 14.67 -0.46
C LYS A 32 7.96 14.30 -1.45
N LYS A 33 8.33 13.02 -1.51
CA LYS A 33 9.52 12.54 -2.26
C LYS A 33 9.19 12.07 -3.67
N GLU A 34 7.97 11.60 -3.91
CA GLU A 34 7.55 11.06 -5.20
C GLU A 34 6.82 12.08 -6.08
N THR A 35 6.62 11.72 -7.35
CA THR A 35 5.88 12.55 -8.30
C THR A 35 4.38 12.49 -8.05
N ASN A 36 3.66 13.57 -8.38
CA ASN A 36 2.19 13.58 -8.34
C ASN A 36 1.57 12.42 -9.13
N GLU A 37 2.19 12.00 -10.23
CA GLU A 37 1.74 10.85 -11.02
C GLU A 37 1.78 9.56 -10.21
N LYS A 38 2.89 9.26 -9.52
CA LYS A 38 3.00 8.09 -8.64
C LYS A 38 2.03 8.16 -7.46
N ILE A 39 1.84 9.34 -6.88
CA ILE A 39 0.88 9.55 -5.78
C ILE A 39 -0.54 9.22 -6.23
N ILE A 40 -0.96 9.76 -7.38
CA ILE A 40 -2.28 9.49 -7.97
C ILE A 40 -2.43 8.01 -8.30
N HIS A 41 -1.40 7.37 -8.88
CA HIS A 41 -1.47 5.95 -9.22
C HIS A 41 -1.55 5.06 -7.98
N LEU A 42 -0.76 5.32 -6.94
CA LEU A 42 -0.84 4.58 -5.68
C LEU A 42 -2.24 4.70 -5.07
N LYS A 43 -2.78 5.92 -4.98
CA LYS A 43 -4.12 6.16 -4.44
C LYS A 43 -5.20 5.45 -5.25
N ASN A 44 -5.12 5.51 -6.57
CA ASN A 44 -6.08 4.84 -7.44
C ASN A 44 -5.99 3.32 -7.32
N GLU A 45 -4.78 2.74 -7.29
CA GLU A 45 -4.58 1.31 -7.08
C GLU A 45 -5.17 0.84 -5.74
N CYS A 46 -5.00 1.63 -4.66
CA CYS A 46 -5.60 1.33 -3.37
C CYS A 46 -7.14 1.35 -3.46
N GLY A 47 -7.71 2.40 -4.06
CA GLY A 47 -9.15 2.52 -4.27
C GLY A 47 -9.72 1.36 -5.09
N GLU A 48 -9.03 0.93 -6.15
CA GLU A 48 -9.43 -0.21 -6.98
C GLU A 48 -9.58 -1.50 -6.17
N ILE A 49 -8.70 -1.77 -5.20
CA ILE A 49 -8.78 -2.96 -4.34
C ILE A 49 -9.89 -2.81 -3.30
N LEU A 50 -10.01 -1.63 -2.69
CA LEU A 50 -10.99 -1.36 -1.64
C LEU A 50 -12.43 -1.39 -2.16
N ASP A 51 -12.64 -1.10 -3.45
CA ASP A 51 -13.94 -1.17 -4.12
C ASP A 51 -14.31 -2.59 -4.60
N LEU A 52 -13.40 -3.57 -4.53
CA LEU A 52 -13.70 -4.97 -4.86
C LEU A 52 -14.67 -5.61 -3.86
N ASP A 53 -15.40 -6.62 -4.32
CA ASP A 53 -16.12 -7.50 -3.41
C ASP A 53 -15.16 -8.21 -2.45
N ASN A 54 -15.64 -8.61 -1.27
CA ASN A 54 -14.78 -9.14 -0.20
C ASN A 54 -13.93 -10.35 -0.63
N ILE A 55 -14.42 -11.21 -1.53
CA ILE A 55 -13.66 -12.39 -1.96
C ILE A 55 -12.50 -11.95 -2.85
N MET A 56 -12.78 -11.13 -3.86
CA MET A 56 -11.74 -10.59 -4.76
C MET A 56 -10.75 -9.68 -4.02
N LYS A 57 -11.23 -8.84 -3.10
CA LYS A 57 -10.40 -7.97 -2.27
C LYS A 57 -9.33 -8.77 -1.51
N VAL A 58 -9.74 -9.84 -0.84
CA VAL A 58 -8.83 -10.73 -0.12
C VAL A 58 -7.84 -11.43 -1.07
N GLU A 59 -8.31 -11.89 -2.23
CA GLU A 59 -7.44 -12.56 -3.22
C GLU A 59 -6.39 -11.61 -3.81
N GLU A 60 -6.77 -10.40 -4.21
CA GLU A 60 -5.83 -9.42 -4.76
C GLU A 60 -4.85 -8.93 -3.67
N THR A 61 -5.32 -8.72 -2.44
CA THR A 61 -4.44 -8.35 -1.32
C THR A 61 -3.39 -9.43 -1.04
N LYS A 62 -3.78 -10.71 -1.04
CA LYS A 62 -2.81 -11.83 -0.92
C LYS A 62 -1.78 -11.81 -2.04
N LYS A 63 -2.18 -11.51 -3.27
CA LYS A 63 -1.24 -11.41 -4.39
C LYS A 63 -0.26 -10.27 -4.17
N ILE A 64 -0.70 -9.13 -3.63
CA ILE A 64 0.21 -8.01 -3.35
C ILE A 64 1.25 -8.43 -2.32
N ILE A 65 0.83 -8.99 -1.18
CA ILE A 65 1.74 -9.44 -0.12
C ILE A 65 2.80 -10.42 -0.67
N ILE A 66 2.37 -11.43 -1.43
CA ILE A 66 3.28 -12.43 -2.04
C ILE A 66 4.30 -11.81 -2.99
N ASN A 67 3.96 -10.67 -3.61
CA ASN A 67 4.81 -10.00 -4.58
C ASN A 67 5.66 -8.89 -3.98
N CYS A 68 5.47 -8.56 -2.69
CA CYS A 68 6.36 -7.66 -1.98
C CYS A 68 7.58 -8.42 -1.45
N ALA A 69 8.69 -7.72 -1.27
CA ALA A 69 9.93 -8.30 -0.77
C ALA A 69 9.86 -8.51 0.75
N ASP A 70 9.66 -9.77 1.17
CA ASP A 70 9.74 -10.23 2.57
C ASP A 70 8.91 -9.39 3.57
N LEU A 71 7.68 -9.05 3.19
CA LEU A 71 6.71 -8.42 4.08
C LEU A 71 5.99 -9.48 4.93
N ASP A 72 6.34 -9.55 6.22
CA ASP A 72 5.70 -10.43 7.20
C ASP A 72 4.44 -9.77 7.79
N ILE A 73 3.43 -9.57 6.92
CA ILE A 73 2.14 -8.97 7.29
C ILE A 73 0.97 -9.86 6.88
N GLU A 74 -0.09 -9.84 7.67
CA GLU A 74 -1.33 -10.55 7.35
C GLU A 74 -2.22 -9.74 6.38
N VAL A 75 -3.21 -10.42 5.79
CA VAL A 75 -4.14 -9.79 4.83
C VAL A 75 -4.91 -8.65 5.47
N ASP A 76 -5.39 -8.83 6.69
CA ASP A 76 -6.22 -7.82 7.37
C ASP A 76 -5.39 -6.57 7.68
N GLU A 77 -4.14 -6.75 8.14
CA GLU A 77 -3.20 -5.65 8.35
C GLU A 77 -2.87 -4.92 7.04
N MET A 78 -2.65 -5.65 5.94
CA MET A 78 -2.44 -5.03 4.64
C MET A 78 -3.66 -4.23 4.18
N LEU A 79 -4.88 -4.71 4.44
CA LEU A 79 -6.10 -3.97 4.13
C LEU A 79 -6.19 -2.66 4.93
N GLU A 80 -5.86 -2.69 6.21
CA GLU A 80 -5.80 -1.49 7.05
C GLU A 80 -4.77 -0.48 6.52
N ILE A 81 -3.61 -0.95 6.09
CA ILE A 81 -2.58 -0.13 5.45
C ILE A 81 -3.13 0.52 4.17
N LEU A 82 -3.77 -0.25 3.29
CA LEU A 82 -4.32 0.26 2.03
C LEU A 82 -5.42 1.31 2.28
N GLU A 83 -6.28 1.10 3.28
CA GLU A 83 -7.29 2.08 3.69
C GLU A 83 -6.66 3.37 4.21
N CYS A 84 -5.59 3.25 5.01
CA CYS A 84 -4.85 4.38 5.54
C CYS A 84 -4.17 5.19 4.41
N VAL A 85 -3.51 4.50 3.48
CA VAL A 85 -2.88 5.11 2.30
C VAL A 85 -3.92 5.84 1.45
N TYR A 86 -5.06 5.20 1.15
CA TYR A 86 -6.13 5.80 0.35
C TYR A 86 -6.72 7.06 0.99
N THR A 87 -6.84 7.06 2.32
CA THR A 87 -7.45 8.17 3.08
C THR A 87 -6.50 9.36 3.24
N ASN A 88 -5.19 9.13 3.34
CA ASN A 88 -4.19 10.17 3.67
C ASN A 88 -3.44 10.72 2.45
N LEU A 89 -3.48 10.04 1.30
CA LEU A 89 -3.13 10.62 -0.02
C LEU A 89 -4.33 11.34 -0.63
#